data_AF-A0AAW6U9Z0-F1
#
_entry.id   AF-A0AAW6U9Z0-F1
#
_cell.length_a   1.000
_cell.length_b   1.000
_cell.length_c   1.000
_cell.angle_alpha   90.00
_cell.angle_beta   90.00
_cell.angle_gamma   90.00
#
_symmetry.space_group_name_H-M   'P 1'
#
loop_
_entity.id
_entity.type
_entity.pdbx_description
1 polymer ?
#
loop_
_entity_poly.entity_id
_entity_poly.type
_entity_poly.pdbx_seq_one_letter_code
_entity_poly.pdbx_strand_id
1 'polypeptide(L)'
;MSNKKYQSLNRLIMISVVYFILSLAILTSVIYAWFTLTNISKADLVAQIAGVEAEYQFYVYKDETHTGSLNPTLTDNVCSIGQDLCYEYIPNPTYSHLIDGYVAPGERFSFAIRIVSVGAAGGMLKLDLSGLVSAGFDIPQNKIQRAFFYEVTKLTYINNNVESSDYKDHDPVVYYAQHFQYDHDGIYPLIANVPMGVENTSNSILIVFFDIYFDPEIYGQTIDGVSHENSNIFMNQLFIINFIFMNIYS
;
A
#
# COMPACT_ATOMS: atom_id res chain seq x y z
N MET A 1 -69.73 1.59 52.83
CA MET A 1 -68.53 0.73 52.79
C MET A 1 -68.07 0.34 51.37
N SER A 2 -68.93 0.41 50.34
CA SER A 2 -68.60 0.03 48.95
C SER A 2 -67.59 0.96 48.26
N ASN A 3 -67.70 2.28 48.41
CA ASN A 3 -66.84 3.25 47.71
C ASN A 3 -65.35 3.17 48.09
N LYS A 4 -64.99 2.77 49.32
CA LYS A 4 -63.58 2.61 49.73
C LYS A 4 -62.90 1.41 49.04
N LYS A 5 -63.64 0.31 48.83
CA LYS A 5 -63.13 -0.87 48.11
C LYS A 5 -62.92 -0.56 46.61
N TYR A 6 -63.82 0.22 46.03
CA TYR A 6 -63.70 0.65 44.63
C TYR A 6 -62.50 1.58 44.40
N GLN A 7 -62.24 2.50 45.33
CA GLN A 7 -61.05 3.38 45.29
C GLN A 7 -59.74 2.60 45.46
N SER A 8 -59.69 1.60 46.35
CA SER A 8 -58.49 0.76 46.50
C SER A 8 -58.24 -0.12 45.27
N LEU A 9 -59.30 -0.64 44.63
CA LEU A 9 -59.19 -1.44 43.41
C LEU A 9 -58.66 -0.61 42.23
N ASN A 10 -59.22 0.59 42.04
CA ASN A 10 -58.76 1.50 40.97
C ASN A 10 -57.32 1.95 41.17
N ARG A 11 -56.89 2.15 42.43
CA ARG A 11 -55.49 2.48 42.77
C ARG A 11 -54.56 1.31 42.45
N LEU A 12 -54.95 0.07 42.76
CA LEU A 12 -54.17 -1.12 42.43
C LEU A 12 -54.05 -1.31 40.91
N ILE A 13 -55.14 -1.12 40.16
CA ILE A 13 -55.13 -1.20 38.69
C ILE A 13 -54.22 -0.12 38.10
N MET A 14 -54.30 1.12 38.58
CA MET A 14 -53.44 2.21 38.11
C MET A 14 -51.96 1.92 38.36
N ILE A 15 -51.61 1.43 39.55
CA ILE A 15 -50.23 1.08 39.89
C ILE A 15 -49.72 -0.06 38.99
N SER A 16 -50.53 -1.08 38.74
CA SER A 16 -50.15 -2.18 37.82
C SER A 16 -49.94 -1.71 36.39
N VAL A 17 -50.77 -0.78 35.89
CA VAL A 17 -50.60 -0.19 34.55
C VAL A 17 -49.28 0.59 34.46
N VAL A 18 -48.92 1.36 35.50
CA VAL A 18 -47.65 2.08 35.54
C VAL A 18 -46.46 1.12 35.51
N TYR A 19 -46.50 0.04 36.28
CA TYR A 19 -45.43 -0.97 36.26
C TYR A 19 -45.32 -1.68 34.90
N PHE A 20 -46.45 -1.93 34.24
CA PHE A 20 -46.46 -2.52 32.91
C PHE A 20 -45.78 -1.61 31.87
N ILE A 21 -46.12 -0.31 31.87
CA ILE A 21 -45.51 0.68 30.97
C ILE A 21 -44.01 0.82 31.24
N LEU A 22 -43.60 0.83 32.51
CA LEU A 22 -42.19 0.92 32.89
C LEU A 22 -41.40 -0.30 32.41
N SER A 23 -41.95 -1.50 32.57
CA SER A 23 -41.35 -2.75 32.09
C SER A 23 -41.17 -2.75 30.57
N LEU A 24 -42.19 -2.27 29.83
CA LEU A 24 -42.12 -2.14 28.38
C LEU A 24 -41.01 -1.17 27.93
N ALA A 25 -40.84 -0.05 28.62
CA ALA A 25 -39.79 0.94 28.32
C ALA A 25 -38.37 0.40 28.62
N ILE A 26 -38.22 -0.37 29.70
CA ILE A 26 -36.94 -1.04 29.99
C ILE A 26 -36.64 -2.09 28.92
N LEU A 27 -37.63 -2.88 28.50
CA LEU A 27 -37.44 -3.86 27.43
C LEU A 27 -37.03 -3.21 26.10
N THR A 28 -37.68 -2.12 25.69
CA THR A 28 -37.34 -1.44 24.43
C THR A 28 -35.95 -0.81 24.46
N SER A 29 -35.54 -0.22 25.59
CA SER A 29 -34.18 0.32 25.74
C SER A 29 -33.11 -0.78 25.69
N VAL A 30 -33.34 -1.94 26.30
CA VAL A 30 -32.42 -3.10 26.22
C VAL A 30 -32.32 -3.63 24.79
N ILE A 31 -33.44 -3.77 24.08
CA ILE A 31 -33.46 -4.19 22.68
C ILE A 31 -32.68 -3.19 21.81
N TYR A 32 -32.89 -1.88 22.01
CA TYR A 32 -32.17 -0.84 21.28
C TYR A 32 -30.66 -0.85 21.56
N ALA A 33 -30.26 -1.04 22.82
CA ALA A 33 -28.86 -1.19 23.22
C ALA A 33 -28.21 -2.46 22.61
N TRP A 34 -28.95 -3.56 22.57
CA TRP A 34 -28.50 -4.79 21.93
C TRP A 34 -28.34 -4.62 20.43
N PHE A 35 -29.29 -3.98 19.75
CA PHE A 35 -29.15 -3.63 18.35
C PHE A 35 -27.93 -2.73 18.13
N THR A 36 -27.74 -1.65 18.89
CA THR A 36 -26.56 -0.78 18.72
C THR A 36 -25.21 -1.47 18.98
N LEU A 37 -25.13 -2.40 19.94
CA LEU A 37 -23.91 -3.19 20.18
C LEU A 37 -23.66 -4.25 19.10
N THR A 38 -24.71 -4.88 18.57
CA THR A 38 -24.60 -5.86 17.47
C THR A 38 -24.44 -5.20 16.10
N ASN A 39 -24.86 -3.94 15.96
CA ASN A 39 -24.68 -3.12 14.77
C ASN A 39 -23.36 -2.33 14.79
N ILE A 40 -22.32 -2.89 15.41
CA ILE A 40 -20.97 -2.69 14.88
C ILE A 40 -20.99 -3.41 13.53
N SER A 41 -21.53 -2.74 12.53
CA SER A 41 -21.54 -3.22 11.17
C SER A 41 -20.08 -3.46 10.80
N LYS A 42 -19.72 -4.72 10.58
CA LYS A 42 -18.74 -5.05 9.56
C LYS A 42 -19.38 -4.71 8.22
N ALA A 43 -19.59 -3.42 7.98
CA ALA A 43 -19.72 -2.88 6.65
C ALA A 43 -18.29 -2.86 6.11
N ASP A 44 -17.74 -4.05 5.85
CA ASP A 44 -16.74 -4.16 4.80
C ASP A 44 -17.50 -3.81 3.54
N LEU A 45 -17.41 -2.54 3.15
CA LEU A 45 -17.81 -2.11 1.83
C LEU A 45 -16.84 -2.83 0.87
N VAL A 46 -17.15 -4.08 0.54
CA VAL A 46 -16.59 -4.74 -0.63
C VAL A 46 -17.18 -3.98 -1.81
N ALA A 47 -16.49 -2.90 -2.19
CA ALA A 47 -16.65 -2.34 -3.50
C ALA A 47 -16.42 -3.49 -4.47
N GLN A 48 -17.50 -3.91 -5.13
CA GLN A 48 -17.49 -4.83 -6.23
C GLN A 48 -16.71 -4.16 -7.37
N ILE A 49 -15.38 -4.33 -7.37
CA ILE A 49 -14.51 -3.84 -8.43
C ILE A 49 -14.36 -4.98 -9.44
N ALA A 50 -15.06 -4.83 -10.55
CA ALA A 50 -14.79 -5.36 -11.89
C ALA A 50 -13.86 -6.59 -11.99
N GLY A 51 -14.46 -7.79 -12.14
CA GLY A 51 -14.09 -8.88 -13.09
C GLY A 51 -12.66 -9.44 -13.19
N VAL A 52 -11.66 -8.84 -12.59
CA VAL A 52 -10.25 -9.23 -12.62
C VAL A 52 -9.75 -9.18 -11.19
N GLU A 53 -9.71 -10.35 -10.55
CA GLU A 53 -9.05 -10.52 -9.27
C GLU A 53 -7.55 -10.71 -9.53
N ALA A 54 -6.69 -10.15 -8.70
CA ALA A 54 -5.25 -10.37 -8.80
C ALA A 54 -4.66 -10.62 -7.42
N GLU A 55 -3.80 -11.63 -7.35
CA GLU A 55 -2.99 -11.89 -6.18
C GLU A 55 -1.61 -11.27 -6.38
N TYR A 56 -1.01 -10.73 -5.32
CA TYR A 56 0.32 -10.12 -5.41
C TYR A 56 1.26 -10.66 -4.34
N GLN A 57 2.56 -10.62 -4.67
CA GLN A 57 3.65 -10.95 -3.77
C GLN A 57 4.71 -9.86 -3.91
N PHE A 58 5.16 -9.33 -2.77
CA PHE A 58 6.18 -8.27 -2.71
C PHE A 58 7.53 -8.87 -2.33
N TYR A 59 8.57 -8.39 -3.00
CA TYR A 59 9.94 -8.84 -2.78
C TYR A 59 10.89 -7.66 -2.66
N VAL A 60 11.88 -7.82 -1.79
CA VAL A 60 12.97 -6.87 -1.56
C VAL A 60 14.28 -7.55 -1.87
N TYR A 61 15.12 -6.91 -2.68
CA TYR A 61 16.46 -7.42 -2.97
C TYR A 61 17.37 -7.23 -1.75
N LYS A 62 17.95 -8.32 -1.27
CA LYS A 62 18.98 -8.31 -0.23
C LYS A 62 20.34 -8.14 -0.88
N ASP A 63 21.04 -7.10 -0.45
CA ASP A 63 22.42 -6.81 -0.81
C ASP A 63 23.03 -6.02 0.34
N GLU A 64 24.04 -6.59 1.00
CA GLU A 64 24.78 -5.90 2.07
C GLU A 64 25.46 -4.60 1.61
N THR A 65 25.74 -4.48 0.31
CA THR A 65 26.42 -3.32 -0.28
C THR A 65 25.47 -2.27 -0.85
N HIS A 66 24.16 -2.53 -0.82
CA HIS A 66 23.11 -1.64 -1.38
C HIS A 66 23.43 -1.13 -2.79
N THR A 67 23.94 -1.99 -3.66
CA THR A 67 24.20 -1.71 -5.08
C THR A 67 23.01 -2.03 -5.98
N GLY A 68 21.99 -2.71 -5.44
CA GLY A 68 20.79 -3.12 -6.16
C GLY A 68 21.00 -4.31 -7.08
N SER A 69 19.94 -4.73 -7.76
CA SER A 69 19.96 -5.90 -8.65
C SER A 69 20.35 -5.49 -10.08
N LEU A 70 21.55 -5.88 -10.50
CA LEU A 70 22.05 -5.58 -11.86
C LEU A 70 21.32 -6.38 -12.95
N ASN A 71 20.85 -7.60 -12.62
CA ASN A 71 20.16 -8.50 -13.53
C ASN A 71 18.88 -9.03 -12.88
N PRO A 72 17.82 -8.20 -12.80
CA PRO A 72 16.60 -8.57 -12.10
C PRO A 72 15.94 -9.79 -12.76
N THR A 73 15.81 -10.84 -11.95
CA THR A 73 15.08 -12.08 -12.21
C THR A 73 14.50 -12.55 -10.88
N LEU A 74 13.39 -13.27 -10.88
CA LEU A 74 12.74 -13.76 -9.67
C LEU A 74 12.70 -15.29 -9.61
N THR A 75 12.39 -15.96 -10.72
CA THR A 75 12.29 -17.42 -10.90
C THR A 75 13.50 -18.18 -10.35
N ASP A 76 14.71 -17.69 -10.62
CA ASP A 76 15.95 -18.32 -10.19
C ASP A 76 16.66 -17.57 -9.05
N ASN A 77 16.09 -16.47 -8.55
CA ASN A 77 16.76 -15.55 -7.65
C ASN A 77 15.90 -15.15 -6.44
N VAL A 78 15.20 -16.11 -5.83
CA VAL A 78 14.52 -15.94 -4.54
C VAL A 78 15.44 -16.41 -3.41
N CYS A 79 15.54 -15.62 -2.34
CA CYS A 79 16.33 -15.98 -1.18
C CYS A 79 15.83 -17.22 -0.47
N SER A 80 16.76 -18.12 -0.17
CA SER A 80 16.65 -19.05 0.94
C SER A 80 17.13 -18.38 2.24
N ILE A 81 16.84 -18.98 3.39
CA ILE A 81 17.15 -18.42 4.71
C ILE A 81 18.64 -18.06 4.80
N GLY A 82 18.94 -16.77 5.06
CA GLY A 82 20.29 -16.26 5.28
C GLY A 82 21.14 -16.10 4.02
N GLN A 83 20.53 -16.01 2.85
CA GLN A 83 21.22 -15.68 1.60
C GLN A 83 21.26 -14.17 1.34
N ASP A 84 22.25 -13.76 0.56
CA ASP A 84 22.48 -12.41 0.07
C ASP A 84 22.47 -12.39 -1.47
N LEU A 85 22.32 -11.20 -2.07
CA LEU A 85 22.22 -10.96 -3.51
C LEU A 85 21.01 -11.63 -4.19
N CYS A 86 19.88 -11.70 -3.47
CA CYS A 86 18.66 -12.37 -3.90
C CYS A 86 17.39 -11.62 -3.45
N TYR A 87 16.22 -11.99 -3.99
CA TYR A 87 14.95 -11.40 -3.60
C TYR A 87 14.31 -12.13 -2.41
N GLU A 88 14.15 -11.43 -1.28
CA GLU A 88 13.41 -11.93 -0.12
C GLU A 88 11.91 -11.62 -0.28
N TYR A 89 11.06 -12.63 -0.14
CA TYR A 89 9.61 -12.47 -0.09
C TYR A 89 9.17 -11.84 1.23
N ILE A 90 8.40 -10.76 1.17
CA ILE A 90 7.80 -10.10 2.33
C ILE A 90 6.33 -10.52 2.45
N PRO A 91 5.97 -11.39 3.40
CA PRO A 91 4.59 -11.82 3.58
C PRO A 91 3.73 -10.68 4.13
N ASN A 92 2.58 -10.43 3.49
CA ASN A 92 1.58 -9.44 3.93
C ASN A 92 2.21 -8.08 4.33
N PRO A 93 2.67 -7.26 3.37
CA PRO A 93 3.30 -5.97 3.64
C PRO A 93 2.28 -4.92 4.10
N THR A 94 1.58 -5.18 5.21
CA THR A 94 0.60 -4.28 5.82
C THR A 94 1.25 -3.22 6.71
N TYR A 95 2.56 -3.34 6.92
CA TYR A 95 3.38 -2.41 7.68
C TYR A 95 4.60 -2.03 6.85
N SER A 96 5.05 -0.79 7.00
CA SER A 96 6.29 -0.32 6.38
C SER A 96 7.43 -1.26 6.74
N HIS A 97 8.02 -1.89 5.74
CA HIS A 97 9.23 -2.67 5.94
C HIS A 97 10.40 -1.68 6.04
N LEU A 98 11.03 -1.63 7.21
CA LEU A 98 12.23 -0.82 7.39
C LEU A 98 13.40 -1.54 6.71
N ILE A 99 14.08 -0.84 5.81
CA ILE A 99 15.42 -1.26 5.41
C ILE A 99 16.34 -0.79 6.52
N ASP A 100 16.78 -1.74 7.34
CA ASP A 100 17.62 -1.46 8.50
C ASP A 100 18.98 -0.90 8.06
N GLY A 101 19.33 0.29 8.51
CA GLY A 101 20.65 0.88 8.26
C GLY A 101 20.63 2.39 8.05
N TYR A 102 21.82 2.93 7.80
CA TYR A 102 21.99 4.28 7.28
C TYR A 102 22.09 4.20 5.76
N VAL A 103 21.40 5.10 5.06
CA VAL A 103 21.51 5.20 3.60
C VAL A 103 22.62 6.18 3.24
N ALA A 104 23.51 5.77 2.34
CA ALA A 104 24.55 6.63 1.78
C ALA A 104 24.19 7.11 0.35
N PRO A 105 24.66 8.30 -0.07
CA PRO A 105 24.54 8.73 -1.46
C PRO A 105 25.17 7.71 -2.41
N GLY A 106 24.46 7.36 -3.48
CA GLY A 106 24.86 6.34 -4.45
C GLY A 106 24.28 4.94 -4.20
N GLU A 107 23.66 4.69 -3.04
CA GLU A 107 23.02 3.41 -2.76
C GLU A 107 21.70 3.24 -3.51
N ARG A 108 21.40 1.97 -3.83
CA ARG A 108 20.27 1.53 -4.65
C ARG A 108 19.56 0.36 -3.97
N PHE A 109 18.24 0.47 -3.88
CA PHE A 109 17.35 -0.54 -3.31
C PHE A 109 16.44 -1.07 -4.40
N SER A 110 16.47 -2.37 -4.63
CA SER A 110 15.71 -3.02 -5.69
C SER A 110 14.53 -3.81 -5.13
N PHE A 111 13.41 -3.76 -5.84
CA PHE A 111 12.15 -4.38 -5.45
C PHE A 111 11.55 -5.15 -6.62
N ALA A 112 10.69 -6.11 -6.30
CA ALA A 112 9.87 -6.79 -7.30
C ALA A 112 8.45 -7.01 -6.78
N ILE A 113 7.46 -6.80 -7.65
CA ILE A 113 6.06 -7.16 -7.40
C ILE A 113 5.68 -8.24 -8.39
N ARG A 114 5.41 -9.44 -7.90
CA ARG A 114 4.86 -10.56 -8.68
C ARG A 114 3.35 -10.54 -8.57
N ILE A 115 2.67 -10.51 -9.70
CA ILE A 115 1.22 -10.35 -9.81
C ILE A 115 0.67 -11.52 -10.60
N VAL A 116 -0.29 -12.24 -10.02
CA VAL A 116 -0.98 -13.37 -10.64
C VAL A 116 -2.39 -12.92 -11.00
N SER A 117 -2.70 -12.90 -12.29
CA SER A 117 -4.07 -12.61 -12.74
C SER A 117 -4.98 -13.80 -12.43
N VAL A 118 -6.05 -13.57 -11.68
CA VAL A 118 -7.13 -14.53 -11.39
C VAL A 118 -8.35 -14.10 -12.22
N GLY A 119 -8.40 -14.50 -13.49
CA GLY A 119 -9.50 -14.13 -14.39
C GLY A 119 -9.10 -13.99 -15.86
N ALA A 120 -9.97 -13.36 -16.66
CA ALA A 120 -9.72 -13.14 -18.09
C ALA A 120 -8.63 -12.09 -18.34
N ALA A 121 -7.73 -12.36 -19.28
CA ALA A 121 -6.50 -11.61 -19.60
C ALA A 121 -6.68 -10.17 -20.14
N GLY A 122 -7.89 -9.60 -20.06
CA GLY A 122 -8.23 -8.32 -20.67
C GLY A 122 -7.97 -7.08 -19.80
N GLY A 123 -7.40 -7.23 -18.62
CA GLY A 123 -7.11 -6.11 -17.71
C GLY A 123 -5.77 -5.44 -18.00
N MET A 124 -5.71 -4.13 -17.73
CA MET A 124 -4.51 -3.32 -17.69
C MET A 124 -4.17 -2.96 -16.24
N LEU A 125 -2.90 -3.09 -15.89
CA LEU A 125 -2.34 -2.76 -14.59
C LEU A 125 -1.75 -1.34 -14.59
N LYS A 126 -1.98 -0.65 -13.48
CA LYS A 126 -1.28 0.56 -13.07
C LYS A 126 -0.76 0.43 -11.65
N LEU A 127 0.50 0.81 -11.44
CA LEU A 127 1.13 0.91 -10.13
C LEU A 127 1.54 2.36 -9.85
N ASP A 128 1.24 2.82 -8.65
CA ASP A 128 1.61 4.15 -8.17
C ASP A 128 2.19 4.07 -6.75
N LEU A 129 3.21 4.86 -6.44
CA LEU A 129 3.70 5.09 -5.07
C LEU A 129 2.95 6.27 -4.44
N SER A 130 2.70 6.22 -3.14
CA SER A 130 2.03 7.30 -2.43
C SER A 130 2.33 7.32 -0.94
N GLY A 131 1.88 8.38 -0.27
CA GLY A 131 2.10 8.60 1.15
C GLY A 131 3.58 8.79 1.47
N LEU A 132 4.27 9.60 0.69
CA LEU A 132 5.68 9.91 0.94
C LEU A 132 5.80 10.79 2.17
N VAL A 133 6.70 10.41 3.08
CA VAL A 133 7.00 11.19 4.28
C VAL A 133 8.50 11.38 4.36
N SER A 134 8.91 12.65 4.40
CA SER A 134 10.26 13.06 4.77
C SER A 134 10.21 13.68 6.16
N ALA A 135 10.83 13.04 7.14
CA ALA A 135 10.92 13.52 8.51
C ALA A 135 12.36 13.90 8.88
N GLY A 136 12.52 14.76 9.88
CA GLY A 136 13.84 15.16 10.40
C GLY A 136 14.41 16.47 9.83
N PHE A 137 13.65 17.20 9.00
CA PHE A 137 14.07 18.52 8.52
C PHE A 137 12.88 19.39 8.11
N ASP A 138 12.88 20.66 8.54
CA ASP A 138 11.73 21.56 8.37
C ASP A 138 11.75 22.33 7.04
N ILE A 139 12.93 22.56 6.45
CA ILE A 139 13.06 23.33 5.20
C ILE A 139 12.64 22.44 4.03
N PRO A 140 11.57 22.80 3.28
CA PRO A 140 11.03 21.95 2.20
C PRO A 140 12.06 21.60 1.12
N GLN A 141 12.93 22.54 0.77
CA GLN A 141 13.99 22.35 -0.23
C GLN A 141 15.01 21.29 0.17
N ASN A 142 15.15 21.00 1.46
CA ASN A 142 16.16 20.09 1.99
C ASN A 142 15.57 18.77 2.48
N LYS A 143 14.30 18.51 2.17
CA LYS A 143 13.69 17.21 2.45
C LYS A 143 14.40 16.11 1.65
N ILE A 144 14.88 15.09 2.35
CA ILE A 144 15.63 13.96 1.78
C ILE A 144 14.88 13.25 0.65
N GLN A 145 13.54 13.28 0.62
CA GLN A 145 12.77 12.66 -0.47
C GLN A 145 13.22 13.12 -1.86
N ARG A 146 13.65 14.39 -2.02
CA ARG A 146 14.11 14.93 -3.30
C ARG A 146 15.40 14.30 -3.81
N ALA A 147 16.22 13.77 -2.90
CA ALA A 147 17.46 13.09 -3.23
C ALA A 147 17.23 11.66 -3.70
N PHE A 148 16.00 11.14 -3.59
CA PHE A 148 15.66 9.83 -4.11
C PHE A 148 15.08 9.93 -5.52
N PHE A 149 15.61 9.06 -6.38
CA PHE A 149 15.13 8.78 -7.72
C PHE A 149 14.50 7.39 -7.72
N TYR A 150 13.43 7.22 -8.48
CA TYR A 150 12.83 5.91 -8.67
C TYR A 150 12.72 5.57 -10.15
N GLU A 151 12.85 4.29 -10.49
CA GLU A 151 12.72 3.81 -11.87
C GLU A 151 12.16 2.40 -11.94
N VAL A 152 11.38 2.11 -12.98
CA VAL A 152 11.06 0.73 -13.36
C VAL A 152 12.20 0.17 -14.18
N THR A 153 12.88 -0.85 -13.64
CA THR A 153 14.08 -1.43 -14.25
C THR A 153 13.74 -2.52 -15.26
N LYS A 154 12.71 -3.32 -15.01
CA LYS A 154 12.32 -4.44 -15.87
C LYS A 154 10.85 -4.81 -15.69
N LEU A 155 10.19 -5.19 -16.78
CA LEU A 155 8.87 -5.79 -16.78
C LEU A 155 8.94 -7.17 -17.43
N THR A 156 8.46 -8.22 -16.79
CA THR A 156 8.50 -9.57 -17.38
C THR A 156 7.22 -10.35 -17.15
N TYR A 157 6.96 -11.32 -18.01
CA TYR A 157 5.93 -12.33 -17.81
C TYR A 157 6.58 -13.68 -17.54
N ILE A 158 6.00 -14.47 -16.65
CA ILE A 158 6.35 -15.88 -16.49
C ILE A 158 5.35 -16.72 -17.27
N ASN A 159 5.88 -17.51 -18.20
CA ASN A 159 5.14 -18.53 -18.93
C ASN A 159 5.85 -19.87 -18.73
N ASN A 160 5.13 -20.88 -18.23
CA ASN A 160 5.68 -22.22 -17.94
C ASN A 160 6.94 -22.18 -17.05
N ASN A 161 6.93 -21.35 -16.01
CA ASN A 161 8.06 -21.10 -15.09
C ASN A 161 9.32 -20.50 -15.73
N VAL A 162 9.21 -19.93 -16.94
CA VAL A 162 10.31 -19.20 -17.58
C VAL A 162 9.94 -17.73 -17.67
N GLU A 163 10.83 -16.86 -17.16
CA GLU A 163 10.71 -15.41 -17.32
C GLU A 163 11.03 -14.98 -18.75
N SER A 164 10.19 -14.11 -19.29
CA SER A 164 10.42 -13.46 -20.58
C SER A 164 11.57 -12.46 -20.53
N SER A 165 11.97 -11.98 -21.71
CA SER A 165 12.72 -10.73 -21.82
C SER A 165 11.93 -9.55 -21.26
N ASP A 166 12.63 -8.44 -21.06
CA ASP A 166 12.01 -7.18 -20.65
C ASP A 166 10.94 -6.73 -21.65
N TYR A 167 9.77 -6.39 -21.12
CA TYR A 167 8.59 -5.97 -21.85
C TYR A 167 8.26 -4.49 -21.63
N LYS A 168 9.01 -3.75 -20.79
CA LYS A 168 8.61 -2.40 -20.36
C LYS A 168 8.55 -1.38 -21.50
N ASP A 169 9.30 -1.60 -22.57
CA ASP A 169 9.36 -0.72 -23.74
C ASP A 169 8.34 -1.09 -24.86
N HIS A 170 7.43 -2.04 -24.61
CA HIS A 170 6.41 -2.43 -25.58
C HIS A 170 5.13 -1.58 -25.43
N ASP A 171 4.53 -1.19 -26.55
CA ASP A 171 3.22 -0.51 -26.54
C ASP A 171 2.14 -1.46 -25.96
N PRO A 172 1.22 -0.99 -25.09
CA PRO A 172 0.97 0.39 -24.65
C PRO A 172 1.63 0.79 -23.31
N VAL A 173 2.63 0.05 -22.85
CA VAL A 173 3.24 0.22 -21.51
C VAL A 173 3.85 1.62 -21.37
N VAL A 174 3.53 2.27 -20.25
CA VAL A 174 4.13 3.54 -19.85
C VAL A 174 4.81 3.34 -18.50
N TYR A 175 6.11 3.62 -18.41
CA TYR A 175 6.86 3.57 -17.16
C TYR A 175 7.52 4.91 -16.87
N TYR A 176 7.88 5.11 -15.60
CA TYR A 176 8.41 6.37 -15.10
C TYR A 176 9.79 6.17 -14.47
N ALA A 177 10.64 7.18 -14.66
CA ALA A 177 11.98 7.27 -14.08
C ALA A 177 12.25 8.74 -13.72
N GLN A 178 12.10 9.10 -12.45
CA GLN A 178 12.16 10.51 -12.01
C GLN A 178 12.45 10.65 -10.50
N HIS A 179 12.84 11.85 -10.08
CA HIS A 179 12.97 12.21 -8.66
C HIS A 179 11.61 12.48 -8.01
N PHE A 180 11.54 12.24 -6.69
CA PHE A 180 10.41 12.69 -5.91
C PHE A 180 10.42 14.21 -5.72
N GLN A 181 9.24 14.81 -5.65
CA GLN A 181 9.05 16.25 -5.45
C GLN A 181 8.58 16.52 -4.02
N TYR A 182 8.96 17.65 -3.44
CA TYR A 182 8.63 17.97 -2.04
C TYR A 182 7.30 18.71 -1.86
N ASP A 183 6.82 19.31 -2.94
CA ASP A 183 5.60 20.13 -3.04
C ASP A 183 4.43 19.34 -3.62
N HIS A 184 4.65 18.10 -4.03
CA HIS A 184 3.62 17.17 -4.49
C HIS A 184 3.29 16.14 -3.41
N ASP A 185 2.09 16.28 -2.84
CA ASP A 185 1.43 15.23 -2.05
C ASP A 185 0.81 14.12 -2.94
N GLY A 186 0.84 14.32 -4.27
CA GLY A 186 0.12 13.52 -5.23
C GLY A 186 0.99 12.44 -5.83
N ILE A 187 0.77 11.19 -5.41
CA ILE A 187 0.84 9.98 -6.24
C ILE A 187 1.95 9.98 -7.32
N TYR A 188 2.99 9.19 -7.11
CA TYR A 188 4.11 9.01 -8.02
C TYR A 188 3.90 7.77 -8.88
N PRO A 189 3.54 7.90 -10.17
CA PRO A 189 3.29 6.74 -11.00
C PRO A 189 4.59 5.94 -11.22
N LEU A 190 4.51 4.62 -11.13
CA LEU A 190 5.61 3.70 -11.46
C LEU A 190 5.45 3.18 -12.88
N ILE A 191 4.31 2.55 -13.15
CA ILE A 191 4.00 1.94 -14.44
C ILE A 191 2.49 1.98 -14.69
N ALA A 192 2.07 2.10 -15.95
CA ALA A 192 0.69 2.15 -16.38
C ALA A 192 0.49 1.42 -17.70
N ASN A 193 -0.78 1.10 -18.00
CA ASN A 193 -1.19 0.40 -19.23
C ASN A 193 -0.47 -0.94 -19.44
N VAL A 194 -0.18 -1.68 -18.36
CA VAL A 194 0.50 -2.96 -18.47
C VAL A 194 -0.52 -4.07 -18.69
N PRO A 195 -0.50 -4.81 -19.81
CA PRO A 195 -1.43 -5.92 -20.01
C PRO A 195 -1.23 -6.98 -18.92
N MET A 196 -2.29 -7.39 -18.24
CA MET A 196 -2.24 -8.45 -17.22
C MET A 196 -1.92 -9.82 -17.82
N GLY A 197 -2.13 -9.99 -19.13
CA GLY A 197 -1.69 -11.15 -19.87
C GLY A 197 -1.17 -10.83 -21.26
N VAL A 198 -0.36 -11.75 -21.75
CA VAL A 198 0.12 -11.75 -23.13
C VAL A 198 -0.83 -12.61 -23.95
N GLU A 199 -1.14 -12.18 -25.18
CA GLU A 199 -2.07 -12.87 -26.07
C GLU A 199 -1.80 -14.39 -26.11
N ASN A 200 -2.87 -15.19 -25.98
CA ASN A 200 -2.87 -16.65 -25.99
C ASN A 200 -2.36 -17.37 -24.72
N THR A 201 -2.23 -16.67 -23.59
CA THR A 201 -1.92 -17.31 -22.29
C THR A 201 -3.05 -17.09 -21.29
N SER A 202 -3.55 -18.16 -20.67
CA SER A 202 -4.66 -18.09 -19.69
C SER A 202 -4.19 -17.81 -18.26
N ASN A 203 -2.92 -18.10 -17.96
CA ASN A 203 -2.31 -17.94 -16.64
C ASN A 203 -0.97 -17.21 -16.79
N SER A 204 -1.03 -15.91 -17.05
CA SER A 204 0.15 -15.05 -17.05
C SER A 204 0.45 -14.55 -15.65
N ILE A 205 1.68 -14.74 -15.21
CA ILE A 205 2.21 -14.07 -14.02
C ILE A 205 3.04 -12.90 -14.52
N LEU A 206 2.75 -11.71 -14.04
CA LEU A 206 3.48 -10.49 -14.34
C LEU A 206 4.46 -10.18 -13.20
N ILE A 207 5.66 -9.73 -13.53
CA ILE A 207 6.61 -9.22 -12.54
C ILE A 207 7.05 -7.82 -12.96
N VAL A 208 6.91 -6.87 -12.04
CA VAL A 208 7.43 -5.51 -12.18
C VAL A 208 8.62 -5.35 -11.24
N PHE A 209 9.79 -5.06 -11.80
CA PHE A 209 10.99 -4.71 -11.06
C PHE A 209 11.19 -3.20 -11.07
N PHE A 210 11.54 -2.64 -9.92
CA PHE A 210 11.80 -1.22 -9.80
C PHE A 210 12.84 -0.94 -8.72
N ASP A 211 13.54 0.17 -8.89
CA ASP A 211 14.58 0.62 -7.99
C ASP A 211 14.22 1.95 -7.35
N ILE A 212 14.73 2.15 -6.14
CA ILE A 212 14.81 3.45 -5.47
C ILE A 212 16.28 3.71 -5.18
N TYR A 213 16.80 4.82 -5.67
CA TYR A 213 18.22 5.16 -5.65
C TYR A 213 18.43 6.52 -4.98
N PHE A 214 19.41 6.60 -4.08
CA PHE A 214 19.86 7.88 -3.53
C PHE A 214 20.82 8.52 -4.53
N ASP A 215 20.37 9.58 -5.19
CA ASP A 215 21.15 10.36 -6.12
C ASP A 215 22.22 11.24 -5.42
N PRO A 216 23.52 10.99 -5.64
CA PRO A 216 24.62 11.75 -5.04
C PRO A 216 24.79 13.14 -5.67
N GLU A 217 24.16 13.42 -6.82
CA GLU A 217 24.23 14.71 -7.49
C GLU A 217 23.20 15.72 -6.95
N ILE A 218 22.24 15.25 -6.13
CA ILE A 218 21.27 16.13 -5.48
C ILE A 218 21.88 16.71 -4.21
N TYR A 219 21.90 18.03 -4.15
CA TYR A 219 22.34 18.81 -2.99
C TYR A 219 21.20 19.66 -2.43
N GLY A 220 21.22 19.88 -1.13
CA GLY A 220 20.32 20.83 -0.48
C GLY A 220 20.74 22.28 -0.74
N GLN A 221 19.93 23.21 -0.24
CA GLN A 221 20.17 24.65 -0.31
C GLN A 221 20.19 25.27 1.10
N THR A 222 20.98 26.32 1.30
CA THR A 222 20.91 27.16 2.49
C THR A 222 19.61 27.97 2.51
N ILE A 223 19.32 28.62 3.65
CA ILE A 223 18.17 29.55 3.77
C ILE A 223 18.22 30.68 2.73
N ASP A 224 19.42 31.07 2.30
CA ASP A 224 19.63 32.11 1.29
C ASP A 224 19.59 31.57 -0.16
N GLY A 225 19.26 30.28 -0.34
CA GLY A 225 19.13 29.63 -1.65
C GLY A 225 20.46 29.17 -2.28
N VAL A 226 21.56 29.18 -1.53
CA VAL A 226 22.88 28.74 -2.02
C VAL A 226 22.96 27.21 -1.91
N SER A 227 23.30 26.52 -3.00
CA SER A 227 23.47 25.06 -2.97
C SER A 227 24.62 24.64 -2.04
N HIS A 228 24.39 23.59 -1.27
CA HIS A 228 25.45 22.92 -0.50
C HIS A 228 26.40 22.16 -1.43
N GLU A 229 27.64 21.98 -0.98
CA GLU A 229 28.68 21.24 -1.73
C GLU A 229 28.60 19.71 -1.52
N ASN A 230 27.75 19.24 -0.63
CA ASN A 230 27.61 17.81 -0.32
C ASN A 230 26.20 17.44 0.18
N SER A 231 25.94 16.13 0.25
CA SER A 231 24.67 15.54 0.68
C SER A 231 24.51 15.46 2.21
N ASN A 232 25.44 16.00 3.01
CA ASN A 232 25.36 15.94 4.49
C ASN A 232 24.12 16.67 5.04
N ILE A 233 23.54 17.57 4.26
CA ILE A 233 22.28 18.24 4.59
C ILE A 233 21.11 17.26 4.79
N PHE A 234 21.20 16.05 4.24
CA PHE A 234 20.21 14.98 4.38
C PHE A 234 20.46 14.06 5.57
N MET A 235 21.53 14.29 6.35
CA MET A 235 21.82 13.48 7.54
C MET A 235 20.69 13.56 8.57
N ASN A 236 20.44 12.42 9.24
CA ASN A 236 19.40 12.26 10.28
C ASN A 236 17.97 12.52 9.78
N GLN A 237 17.75 12.48 8.47
CA GLN A 237 16.41 12.49 7.91
C GLN A 237 15.93 11.07 7.64
N LEU A 238 14.62 10.88 7.69
CA LEU A 238 13.95 9.62 7.40
C LEU A 238 13.06 9.80 6.18
N PHE A 239 13.22 8.92 5.19
CA PHE A 239 12.35 8.82 4.03
C PHE A 239 11.47 7.58 4.15
N ILE A 240 10.15 7.75 4.04
CA ILE A 240 9.16 6.68 4.11
C ILE A 240 8.27 6.75 2.87
N ILE A 241 8.01 5.60 2.27
CA ILE A 241 6.97 5.42 1.25
C ILE A 241 5.92 4.49 1.87
N ASN A 242 4.72 5.02 2.14
CA ASN A 242 3.72 4.27 2.88
C ASN A 242 2.90 3.31 2.01
N PHE A 243 2.67 3.66 0.74
CA PHE A 243 1.72 2.94 -0.09
C PHE A 243 2.27 2.67 -1.49
N ILE A 244 1.99 1.46 -1.97
CA ILE A 244 2.02 1.12 -3.39
C ILE A 244 0.59 0.77 -3.78
N PHE A 245 -0.03 1.61 -4.60
CA PHE A 245 -1.37 1.38 -5.11
C PHE A 245 -1.31 0.53 -6.37
N MET A 246 -2.10 -0.53 -6.37
CA MET A 246 -2.32 -1.38 -7.52
C MET A 246 -3.74 -1.19 -8.03
N ASN A 247 -3.87 -0.72 -9.26
CA ASN A 247 -5.15 -0.51 -9.92
C ASN A 247 -5.22 -1.37 -11.18
N ILE A 248 -6.32 -2.12 -11.33
CA ILE A 248 -6.60 -2.93 -12.52
C ILE A 248 -7.87 -2.38 -13.17
N TYR A 249 -7.80 -2.11 -14.48
CA TYR A 249 -8.92 -1.58 -15.26
C TYR A 249 -9.01 -2.29 -16.60
N SER A 250 -10.18 -2.23 -17.24
CA SER A 250 -10.45 -2.80 -18.56
C SER A 250 -10.45 -1.72 -19.64
#